data_AF-A0A1W6LLG1-F1
#
_entry.id   AF-A0A1W6LLG1-F1
#
_cell.length_a   1.000
_cell.length_b   1.000
_cell.length_c   1.000
_cell.angle_alpha   90.00
_cell.angle_beta   90.00
_cell.angle_gamma   90.00
#
_symmetry.space_group_name_H-M   'P 1'
#
loop_
_entity.id
_entity.type
_entity.pdbx_description
1 polymer ?
#
loop_
_entity_poly.entity_id
_entity_poly.type
_entity_poly.pdbx_seq_one_letter_code
_entity_poly.pdbx_strand_id
1 'polypeptide(L)'
;MKKALFSLILFTLAGAVAAAPSFLITKPPVEPDPSYTGPTDDPHAQEGQWFKDNTTQDEEARTHEFYDNVEGSGGGTESFLAIKGYAENLQYDGDNITSFDIVATIKNDTPGTGGWRDGSNTHGESLTAAQQYSGKLYDTKLTAEFAVDLTAYNAWLDGGSASGVYEDKSPHIIAENHDQLAWFCWTPDNPDQDKQPWGDYLVPTFDFGDIAQGASVTKVLSFTVDGGGLLPSDARAIALETSSDLLLNRTTSLKISNWMDNIGEDDGTAYPSDNDGIALADSDVSVFHNVPEPATIALIGLGAIGLRRKF
;
A
#
# COMPACT_ATOMS: atom_id res chain seq x y z
N MET A 1 47.30 -39.51 21.20
CA MET A 1 46.64 -38.20 21.30
C MET A 1 45.77 -37.98 20.07
N LYS A 2 44.46 -38.26 20.13
CA LYS A 2 43.52 -37.95 19.04
C LYS A 2 42.65 -36.78 19.51
N LYS A 3 42.83 -35.61 18.88
CA LYS A 3 42.05 -34.41 19.14
C LYS A 3 40.65 -34.57 18.55
N ALA A 4 39.67 -34.07 19.29
CA ALA A 4 38.25 -34.07 19.01
C ALA A 4 37.88 -33.27 17.76
N LEU A 5 36.72 -33.59 17.18
CA LEU A 5 35.88 -32.60 16.51
C LEU A 5 34.42 -32.91 16.87
N PHE A 6 33.89 -32.16 17.83
CA PHE A 6 32.47 -32.09 18.15
C PHE A 6 31.86 -31.05 17.21
N SER A 7 31.11 -31.48 16.19
CA SER A 7 30.25 -30.56 15.43
C SER A 7 29.00 -30.28 16.25
N LEU A 8 28.97 -29.12 16.88
CA LEU A 8 27.74 -28.55 17.43
C LEU A 8 26.95 -27.96 16.24
N ILE A 9 25.95 -28.69 15.76
CA ILE A 9 24.97 -28.14 14.82
C ILE A 9 24.04 -27.26 15.65
N LEU A 10 24.28 -25.96 15.61
CA LEU A 10 23.39 -24.96 16.16
C LEU A 10 22.17 -24.89 15.23
N PHE A 11 21.10 -25.60 15.57
CA PHE A 11 19.79 -25.35 14.97
C PHE A 11 19.30 -24.02 15.55
N THR A 12 19.46 -22.93 14.79
CA THR A 12 18.66 -21.73 14.99
C THR A 12 17.21 -22.11 14.68
N LEU A 13 16.41 -22.35 15.73
CA LEU A 13 14.97 -22.21 15.61
C LEU A 13 14.72 -20.73 15.30
N ALA A 14 14.59 -20.40 14.02
CA ALA A 14 13.83 -19.22 13.63
C ALA A 14 12.41 -19.49 14.14
N GLY A 15 12.10 -18.96 15.32
CA GLY A 15 10.71 -18.89 15.75
C GLY A 15 9.96 -18.21 14.61
N ALA A 16 8.87 -18.84 14.16
CA ALA A 16 7.84 -18.13 13.44
C ALA A 16 7.28 -17.13 14.45
N VAL A 17 7.97 -16.00 14.57
CA VAL A 17 7.29 -14.77 14.91
C VAL A 17 6.21 -14.70 13.83
N ALA A 18 4.98 -14.36 14.16
CA ALA A 18 4.00 -14.03 13.13
C ALA A 18 4.25 -12.55 12.77
N ALA A 19 4.03 -12.10 11.53
CA ALA A 19 4.10 -10.68 11.12
C ALA A 19 2.74 -9.96 11.19
N ALA A 20 2.71 -8.62 11.31
CA ALA A 20 1.41 -7.93 11.24
C ALA A 20 0.76 -8.25 9.89
N PRO A 21 -0.54 -8.49 9.89
CA PRO A 21 -1.05 -9.32 8.83
C PRO A 21 -1.63 -8.49 7.70
N SER A 22 -1.58 -9.14 6.57
CA SER A 22 -2.05 -8.66 5.29
C SER A 22 -3.27 -9.47 4.89
N PHE A 23 -4.14 -8.88 4.06
CA PHE A 23 -5.22 -9.62 3.44
C PHE A 23 -4.96 -9.94 1.98
N LEU A 24 -5.50 -11.08 1.55
CA LEU A 24 -5.58 -11.45 0.14
C LEU A 24 -6.65 -10.57 -0.53
N ILE A 25 -6.23 -9.77 -1.51
CA ILE A 25 -7.07 -8.81 -2.24
C ILE A 25 -7.42 -9.28 -3.67
N THR A 26 -7.12 -10.54 -3.98
CA THR A 26 -7.52 -11.21 -5.24
C THR A 26 -9.00 -11.56 -5.22
N LYS A 27 -9.55 -11.92 -6.40
CA LYS A 27 -10.91 -12.46 -6.50
C LYS A 27 -10.90 -13.96 -6.75
N PRO A 28 -11.69 -14.74 -5.97
CA PRO A 28 -12.10 -14.48 -4.58
C PRO A 28 -10.86 -14.34 -3.65
N PRO A 29 -10.98 -13.82 -2.41
CA PRO A 29 -12.19 -13.58 -1.60
C PRO A 29 -12.82 -12.18 -1.73
N VAL A 30 -12.26 -11.27 -2.53
CA VAL A 30 -12.87 -9.96 -2.75
C VAL A 30 -14.11 -10.11 -3.64
N GLU A 31 -15.24 -9.60 -3.18
CA GLU A 31 -16.53 -9.60 -3.88
C GLU A 31 -16.97 -8.17 -4.20
N PRO A 32 -17.75 -7.89 -5.27
CA PRO A 32 -18.27 -8.88 -6.21
C PRO A 32 -17.26 -9.28 -7.28
N ASP A 33 -17.36 -10.51 -7.76
CA ASP A 33 -16.83 -10.93 -9.06
C ASP A 33 -18.01 -11.17 -10.04
N PRO A 34 -18.17 -10.39 -11.13
CA PRO A 34 -17.27 -9.35 -11.64
C PRO A 34 -17.44 -7.97 -10.97
N SER A 35 -16.36 -7.17 -10.97
CA SER A 35 -16.30 -5.82 -10.38
C SER A 35 -15.82 -4.72 -11.34
N TYR A 36 -15.04 -5.08 -12.37
CA TYR A 36 -14.49 -4.15 -13.36
C TYR A 36 -13.46 -3.14 -12.78
N THR A 37 -12.70 -3.51 -11.74
CA THR A 37 -11.75 -2.62 -11.03
C THR A 37 -10.28 -2.80 -11.39
N GLY A 38 -9.97 -3.55 -12.45
CA GLY A 38 -8.59 -3.77 -12.92
C GLY A 38 -8.32 -3.26 -14.34
N PRO A 39 -7.08 -3.43 -14.84
CA PRO A 39 -6.70 -3.05 -16.20
C PRO A 39 -7.40 -3.91 -17.26
N THR A 40 -7.31 -3.54 -18.54
CA THR A 40 -7.98 -4.28 -19.63
C THR A 40 -7.62 -5.77 -19.71
N ASP A 41 -6.39 -6.13 -19.34
CA ASP A 41 -5.93 -7.54 -19.37
C ASP A 41 -6.41 -8.36 -18.15
N ASP A 42 -6.78 -7.71 -17.05
CA ASP A 42 -7.44 -8.29 -15.88
C ASP A 42 -8.56 -7.36 -15.38
N PRO A 43 -9.67 -7.24 -16.15
CA PRO A 43 -10.68 -6.20 -15.92
C PRO A 43 -11.34 -6.34 -14.56
N HIS A 44 -11.38 -7.55 -14.00
CA HIS A 44 -12.01 -7.81 -12.71
C HIS A 44 -11.01 -7.83 -11.55
N ALA A 45 -9.75 -7.45 -11.77
CA ALA A 45 -8.71 -7.44 -10.74
C ALA A 45 -8.65 -8.78 -9.98
N GLN A 46 -8.65 -9.88 -10.73
CA GLN A 46 -8.55 -11.25 -10.21
C GLN A 46 -7.17 -11.52 -9.63
N GLU A 47 -6.13 -10.86 -10.13
CA GLU A 47 -4.74 -11.01 -9.66
C GLU A 47 -4.38 -10.06 -8.50
N GLY A 48 -5.29 -9.16 -8.12
CA GLY A 48 -5.13 -8.22 -7.00
C GLY A 48 -5.01 -6.77 -7.46
N GLN A 49 -4.05 -6.02 -6.90
CA GLN A 49 -3.76 -4.64 -7.29
C GLN A 49 -2.68 -4.62 -8.38
N TRP A 50 -2.90 -3.86 -9.45
CA TRP A 50 -2.00 -3.79 -10.61
C TRP A 50 -1.09 -2.56 -10.58
N PHE A 51 0.12 -2.73 -11.10
CA PHE A 51 1.18 -1.74 -11.21
C PHE A 51 1.82 -1.80 -12.59
N LYS A 52 2.35 -0.67 -13.04
CA LYS A 52 3.08 -0.53 -14.29
C LYS A 52 4.40 0.17 -14.06
N ASP A 53 5.49 -0.46 -14.44
CA ASP A 53 6.83 0.08 -14.26
C ASP A 53 7.11 1.24 -15.22
N ASN A 54 7.55 2.38 -14.67
CA ASN A 54 7.73 3.60 -15.44
C ASN A 54 8.82 3.47 -16.53
N THR A 55 9.79 2.57 -16.35
CA THR A 55 10.94 2.44 -17.25
C THR A 55 10.73 1.36 -18.31
N THR A 56 10.32 0.18 -17.88
CA THR A 56 10.15 -1.02 -18.71
C THR A 56 8.77 -1.11 -19.34
N GLN A 57 7.78 -0.43 -18.74
CA GLN A 57 6.35 -0.54 -19.08
C GLN A 57 5.76 -1.94 -18.81
N ASP A 58 6.49 -2.79 -18.08
CA ASP A 58 6.00 -4.09 -17.66
C ASP A 58 4.93 -3.92 -16.58
N GLU A 59 3.86 -4.69 -16.70
CA GLU A 59 2.73 -4.69 -15.77
C GLU A 59 2.83 -5.90 -14.82
N GLU A 60 2.56 -5.66 -13.54
CA GLU A 60 2.61 -6.69 -12.51
C GLU A 60 1.52 -6.49 -11.45
N ALA A 61 1.05 -7.58 -10.85
CA ALA A 61 0.04 -7.55 -9.80
C ALA A 61 0.63 -7.86 -8.41
N ARG A 62 -0.06 -7.38 -7.38
CA ARG A 62 0.16 -7.75 -5.98
C ARG A 62 -1.10 -8.34 -5.38
N THR A 63 -0.93 -9.52 -4.83
CA THR A 63 -2.05 -10.34 -4.33
C THR A 63 -2.52 -9.92 -2.94
N HIS A 64 -1.69 -9.23 -2.16
CA HIS A 64 -1.99 -8.87 -0.78
C HIS A 64 -1.78 -7.39 -0.48
N GLU A 65 -2.53 -6.91 0.51
CA GLU A 65 -2.40 -5.58 1.09
C GLU A 65 -2.07 -5.69 2.58
N PHE A 66 -1.03 -4.98 3.01
CA PHE A 66 -0.52 -4.91 4.37
C PHE A 66 -1.06 -3.65 5.06
N TYR A 67 -1.61 -3.83 6.27
CA TYR A 67 -2.30 -2.77 7.01
C TYR A 67 -1.58 -2.44 8.32
N ASP A 68 -1.68 -1.18 8.73
CA ASP A 68 -1.14 -0.65 9.98
C ASP A 68 -2.26 -0.36 10.99
N ASN A 69 -3.23 -1.27 11.16
CA ASN A 69 -4.27 -0.99 12.16
C ASN A 69 -3.67 -0.84 13.56
N VAL A 70 -4.47 -0.20 14.43
CA VAL A 70 -4.14 -0.05 15.84
C VAL A 70 -4.13 -1.40 16.58
N GLU A 71 -3.15 -1.61 17.46
CA GLU A 71 -3.09 -2.79 18.31
C GLU A 71 -4.39 -2.97 19.12
N GLY A 72 -4.95 -4.18 19.13
CA GLY A 72 -6.26 -4.47 19.73
C GLY A 72 -7.44 -4.37 18.75
N SER A 73 -7.23 -3.74 17.59
CA SER A 73 -8.23 -3.58 16.52
C SER A 73 -7.80 -4.26 15.23
N GLY A 74 -7.15 -5.43 15.37
CA GLY A 74 -6.52 -6.09 14.25
C GLY A 74 -5.24 -5.38 13.84
N GLY A 75 -4.49 -4.79 14.76
CA GLY A 75 -3.17 -4.22 14.47
C GLY A 75 -2.03 -5.19 14.72
N GLY A 76 -0.86 -4.84 14.19
CA GLY A 76 0.42 -5.35 14.65
C GLY A 76 0.80 -4.85 16.05
N THR A 77 1.93 -5.32 16.55
CA THR A 77 2.59 -4.81 17.76
C THR A 77 3.14 -3.40 17.61
N GLU A 78 3.45 -2.97 16.39
CA GLU A 78 3.80 -1.57 16.10
C GLU A 78 2.56 -0.69 15.97
N SER A 79 1.36 -1.29 15.99
CA SER A 79 0.09 -0.57 15.89
C SER A 79 0.06 0.26 14.58
N PHE A 80 -0.51 1.45 14.62
CA PHE A 80 -0.52 2.44 13.56
C PHE A 80 0.86 2.95 13.09
N LEU A 81 1.95 2.53 13.72
CA LEU A 81 3.32 2.93 13.32
C LEU A 81 4.00 1.89 12.42
N ALA A 82 3.26 0.87 11.97
CA ALA A 82 3.78 -0.17 11.07
C ALA A 82 4.04 0.38 9.65
N ILE A 83 3.24 1.35 9.21
CA ILE A 83 3.49 2.17 8.03
C ILE A 83 3.54 3.59 8.57
N LYS A 84 4.64 4.31 8.31
CA LYS A 84 4.78 5.67 8.83
C LYS A 84 5.62 6.55 7.95
N GLY A 85 5.37 7.85 7.98
CA GLY A 85 6.17 8.84 7.29
C GLY A 85 6.08 10.18 7.95
N TYR A 86 7.14 10.97 7.82
CA TYR A 86 7.17 12.34 8.30
C TYR A 86 7.84 13.21 7.23
N ALA A 87 7.39 14.45 7.14
CA ALA A 87 7.91 15.38 6.16
C ALA A 87 9.29 15.91 6.58
N GLU A 88 10.20 16.00 5.62
CA GLU A 88 11.50 16.65 5.75
C GLU A 88 11.78 17.52 4.51
N ASN A 89 12.85 18.32 4.57
CA ASN A 89 13.32 19.14 3.44
C ASN A 89 12.26 20.04 2.80
N LEU A 90 11.30 20.55 3.58
CA LEU A 90 10.29 21.50 3.11
C LEU A 90 10.95 22.73 2.48
N GLN A 91 10.59 23.01 1.23
CA GLN A 91 11.01 24.20 0.49
C GLN A 91 9.84 25.16 0.35
N TYR A 92 10.15 26.46 0.47
CA TYR A 92 9.14 27.51 0.50
C TYR A 92 9.38 28.55 -0.60
N ASP A 93 8.29 29.02 -1.21
CA ASP A 93 8.25 30.29 -1.95
C ASP A 93 7.32 31.26 -1.20
N GLY A 94 7.92 32.26 -0.55
CA GLY A 94 7.23 33.02 0.49
C GLY A 94 6.87 32.13 1.68
N ASP A 95 5.58 32.04 2.01
CA ASP A 95 5.06 31.16 3.06
C ASP A 95 4.48 29.85 2.49
N ASN A 96 4.50 29.66 1.16
CA ASN A 96 3.88 28.50 0.54
C ASN A 96 4.87 27.34 0.40
N ILE A 97 4.45 26.12 0.75
CA ILE A 97 5.27 24.92 0.55
C ILE A 97 5.24 24.55 -0.94
N THR A 98 6.40 24.45 -1.55
CA THR A 98 6.57 24.18 -3.00
C THR A 98 7.19 22.82 -3.30
N SER A 99 7.92 22.24 -2.35
CA SER A 99 8.38 20.86 -2.41
C SER A 99 8.71 20.35 -1.01
N PHE A 100 8.72 19.04 -0.84
CA PHE A 100 9.07 18.39 0.41
C PHE A 100 9.47 16.93 0.11
N ASP A 101 10.11 16.30 1.09
CA ASP A 101 10.32 14.87 1.10
C ASP A 101 9.48 14.23 2.20
N ILE A 102 9.08 12.97 2.04
CA ILE A 102 8.58 12.12 3.12
C ILE A 102 9.58 11.00 3.36
N VAL A 103 10.02 10.86 4.61
CA VAL A 103 10.83 9.71 5.04
C VAL A 103 9.89 8.57 5.44
N ALA A 104 9.47 7.79 4.46
CA ALA A 104 8.52 6.70 4.63
C ALA A 104 9.22 5.43 5.13
N THR A 105 8.65 4.76 6.13
CA THR A 105 9.13 3.51 6.71
C THR A 105 8.00 2.50 6.75
N ILE A 106 8.24 1.32 6.18
CA ILE A 106 7.38 0.15 6.37
C ILE A 106 8.10 -0.81 7.30
N LYS A 107 7.42 -1.21 8.37
CA LYS A 107 7.87 -2.19 9.34
C LYS A 107 6.96 -3.42 9.22
N ASN A 108 7.52 -4.52 8.71
CA ASN A 108 6.85 -5.81 8.72
C ASN A 108 6.93 -6.40 10.13
N ASP A 109 6.09 -5.95 11.06
CA ASP A 109 6.23 -6.21 12.49
C ASP A 109 5.64 -7.56 12.91
N THR A 110 4.86 -7.66 13.98
CA THR A 110 4.30 -8.94 14.48
C THR A 110 2.82 -8.77 14.77
N PRO A 111 1.92 -9.76 14.55
CA PRO A 111 0.51 -9.55 14.71
C PRO A 111 0.27 -9.34 16.18
N GLY A 112 -0.47 -8.28 16.46
CA GLY A 112 -0.92 -7.99 17.79
C GLY A 112 -2.10 -8.85 18.17
N THR A 113 -2.93 -8.29 19.03
CA THR A 113 -4.18 -8.88 19.48
C THR A 113 -5.35 -8.11 18.88
N GLY A 114 -6.55 -8.70 18.90
CA GLY A 114 -7.77 -8.02 18.45
C GLY A 114 -8.46 -8.71 17.28
N GLY A 115 -9.73 -8.37 17.10
CA GLY A 115 -10.52 -8.79 15.96
C GLY A 115 -10.29 -7.85 14.79
N TRP A 116 -10.25 -8.42 13.59
CA TRP A 116 -10.20 -7.66 12.35
C TRP A 116 -11.60 -7.34 11.89
N ARG A 117 -11.69 -6.29 11.08
CA ARG A 117 -12.95 -5.88 10.45
C ARG A 117 -12.89 -6.19 8.96
N ASP A 118 -14.06 -6.35 8.39
CA ASP A 118 -14.20 -6.55 6.95
C ASP A 118 -13.75 -5.29 6.22
N GLY A 119 -13.05 -5.48 5.11
CA GLY A 119 -12.61 -4.41 4.23
C GLY A 119 -13.68 -4.09 3.18
N SER A 120 -13.71 -2.86 2.72
CA SER A 120 -14.55 -2.45 1.59
C SER A 120 -13.84 -1.36 0.82
N ASN A 121 -14.37 -0.99 -0.33
CA ASN A 121 -13.87 0.17 -1.03
C ASN A 121 -14.98 0.98 -1.69
N THR A 122 -14.67 2.18 -2.16
CA THR A 122 -15.64 3.09 -2.82
C THR A 122 -16.12 2.56 -4.17
N HIS A 123 -15.43 1.55 -4.72
CA HIS A 123 -15.83 0.76 -5.87
C HIS A 123 -16.84 -0.37 -5.49
N GLY A 124 -17.33 -0.41 -4.26
CA GLY A 124 -18.31 -1.40 -3.81
C GLY A 124 -17.77 -2.82 -3.74
N GLU A 125 -16.44 -2.99 -3.79
CA GLU A 125 -15.80 -4.25 -3.43
C GLU A 125 -15.80 -4.41 -1.91
N SER A 126 -15.79 -5.66 -1.45
CA SER A 126 -15.80 -6.03 -0.05
C SER A 126 -14.98 -7.30 0.17
N LEU A 127 -14.38 -7.40 1.36
CA LEU A 127 -13.57 -8.52 1.79
C LEU A 127 -13.98 -8.89 3.22
N THR A 128 -14.36 -10.15 3.43
CA THR A 128 -14.48 -10.67 4.79
C THR A 128 -13.11 -11.04 5.34
N ALA A 129 -12.75 -10.50 6.51
CA ALA A 129 -11.45 -10.68 7.15
C ALA A 129 -11.26 -12.09 7.77
N ALA A 130 -11.33 -13.13 6.93
CA ALA A 130 -11.33 -14.53 7.36
C ALA A 130 -9.93 -15.18 7.33
N GLN A 131 -9.04 -14.71 6.46
CA GLN A 131 -7.70 -15.28 6.28
C GLN A 131 -6.64 -14.19 6.19
N GLN A 132 -5.76 -14.19 7.18
CA GLN A 132 -4.64 -13.26 7.31
C GLN A 132 -3.36 -13.94 6.86
N TYR A 133 -2.61 -13.25 6.00
CA TYR A 133 -1.23 -13.60 5.73
C TYR A 133 -0.32 -12.95 6.77
N SER A 134 0.67 -13.70 7.21
CA SER A 134 1.63 -13.27 8.22
C SER A 134 2.97 -13.89 7.87
N GLY A 135 3.92 -13.07 7.42
CA GLY A 135 5.20 -13.55 6.92
C GLY A 135 6.00 -12.46 6.22
N LYS A 136 6.98 -12.85 5.42
CA LYS A 136 7.79 -11.90 4.65
C LYS A 136 6.90 -11.20 3.60
N LEU A 137 7.02 -9.87 3.51
CA LEU A 137 6.40 -9.10 2.42
C LEU A 137 7.35 -9.19 1.23
N TYR A 138 6.89 -9.74 0.10
CA TYR A 138 7.69 -9.85 -1.12
C TYR A 138 7.35 -8.73 -2.09
N ASP A 139 8.37 -8.15 -2.71
CA ASP A 139 8.25 -7.10 -3.72
C ASP A 139 7.27 -5.99 -3.28
N THR A 140 7.46 -5.48 -2.06
CA THR A 140 6.56 -4.54 -1.38
C THR A 140 6.52 -3.20 -2.08
N LYS A 141 5.30 -2.70 -2.31
CA LYS A 141 5.01 -1.44 -2.97
C LYS A 141 4.21 -0.54 -2.03
N LEU A 142 4.54 0.75 -2.00
CA LEU A 142 3.76 1.78 -1.30
C LEU A 142 3.18 2.74 -2.33
N THR A 143 1.86 2.93 -2.31
CA THR A 143 1.16 3.93 -3.14
C THR A 143 1.02 5.23 -2.37
N ALA A 144 1.18 6.38 -3.04
CA ALA A 144 0.90 7.69 -2.46
C ALA A 144 -0.41 8.22 -3.04
N GLU A 145 -1.52 7.94 -2.37
CA GLU A 145 -2.88 8.23 -2.88
C GLU A 145 -3.25 9.71 -2.80
N PHE A 146 -2.51 10.48 -2.01
CA PHE A 146 -2.59 11.94 -1.95
C PHE A 146 -1.80 12.68 -3.07
N ALA A 147 -1.05 11.93 -3.89
CA ALA A 147 -0.14 12.50 -4.89
C ALA A 147 -0.49 12.05 -6.32
N VAL A 148 0.07 12.75 -7.30
CA VAL A 148 -0.14 12.49 -8.73
C VAL A 148 1.18 12.34 -9.47
N ASP A 149 1.20 11.54 -10.53
CA ASP A 149 2.11 11.77 -11.65
C ASP A 149 1.44 12.72 -12.63
N LEU A 150 2.00 13.92 -12.77
CA LEU A 150 1.39 14.98 -13.57
C LEU A 150 1.33 14.62 -15.07
N THR A 151 2.24 13.79 -15.57
CA THR A 151 2.25 13.37 -16.99
C THR A 151 1.12 12.38 -17.26
N ALA A 152 1.01 11.33 -16.44
CA ALA A 152 -0.05 10.33 -16.52
C ALA A 152 -1.42 10.98 -16.30
N TYR A 153 -1.53 11.86 -15.30
CA TYR A 153 -2.77 12.58 -15.02
C TYR A 153 -3.23 13.44 -16.20
N ASN A 154 -2.34 14.24 -16.80
CA ASN A 154 -2.70 15.06 -17.96
C ASN A 154 -3.04 14.22 -19.19
N ALA A 155 -2.31 13.14 -19.45
CA ALA A 155 -2.60 12.23 -20.55
C ALA A 155 -4.00 11.60 -20.41
N TRP A 156 -4.37 11.26 -19.18
CA TRP A 156 -5.69 10.75 -18.84
C TRP A 156 -6.80 11.79 -19.06
N LEU A 157 -6.60 13.04 -18.61
CA LEU A 157 -7.55 14.14 -18.86
C LEU A 157 -7.73 14.42 -20.36
N ASP A 158 -6.63 14.47 -21.12
CA ASP A 158 -6.63 14.68 -22.58
C ASP A 158 -7.35 13.56 -23.34
N GLY A 159 -7.37 12.35 -22.78
CA GLY A 159 -8.12 11.19 -23.27
C GLY A 159 -9.65 11.35 -23.22
N GLY A 160 -10.16 12.46 -22.65
CA GLY A 160 -11.59 12.75 -22.54
C GLY A 160 -12.19 12.41 -21.16
N SER A 161 -11.35 12.08 -20.18
CA SER A 161 -11.73 11.69 -18.81
C SER A 161 -12.09 12.88 -17.90
N ALA A 162 -12.82 13.87 -18.42
CA ALA A 162 -12.85 15.24 -17.90
C ALA A 162 -13.50 15.49 -16.52
N SER A 163 -13.85 14.47 -15.72
CA SER A 163 -14.39 14.65 -14.36
C SER A 163 -14.71 13.30 -13.71
N GLY A 164 -13.82 12.78 -12.86
CA GLY A 164 -14.25 11.78 -11.87
C GLY A 164 -13.16 11.22 -10.96
N VAL A 165 -12.15 12.02 -10.66
CA VAL A 165 -11.39 11.86 -9.42
C VAL A 165 -12.28 12.33 -8.26
N TYR A 166 -12.31 11.57 -7.16
CA TYR A 166 -13.19 11.85 -6.02
C TYR A 166 -12.90 13.22 -5.40
N GLU A 167 -11.63 13.64 -5.36
CA GLU A 167 -11.18 14.94 -4.83
C GLU A 167 -10.05 15.58 -5.66
N ASP A 168 -10.30 15.93 -6.93
CA ASP A 168 -9.33 16.72 -7.72
C ASP A 168 -9.13 18.13 -7.13
N LYS A 169 -8.05 18.32 -6.37
CA LYS A 169 -7.79 19.53 -5.59
C LYS A 169 -6.43 20.15 -5.94
N SER A 170 -6.50 21.26 -6.67
CA SER A 170 -5.35 22.13 -6.89
C SER A 170 -5.01 23.00 -5.65
N PRO A 171 -3.73 23.30 -5.39
CA PRO A 171 -2.58 22.76 -6.11
C PRO A 171 -2.36 21.27 -5.79
N HIS A 172 -1.86 20.52 -6.76
CA HIS A 172 -1.58 19.08 -6.65
C HIS A 172 -0.19 18.84 -6.04
N ILE A 173 -0.09 17.79 -5.24
CA ILE A 173 1.19 17.23 -4.80
C ILE A 173 1.65 16.26 -5.90
N ILE A 174 2.82 16.52 -6.49
CA ILE A 174 3.39 15.74 -7.60
C ILE A 174 4.52 14.86 -7.06
N ALA A 175 4.48 13.57 -7.36
CA ALA A 175 5.55 12.64 -7.00
C ALA A 175 6.70 12.67 -8.02
N GLU A 176 7.94 12.87 -7.57
CA GLU A 176 9.10 13.10 -8.44
C GLU A 176 9.95 11.84 -8.70
N ASN A 177 9.99 10.90 -7.75
CA ASN A 177 10.91 9.75 -7.76
C ASN A 177 10.20 8.41 -7.55
N HIS A 178 8.95 8.30 -8.00
CA HIS A 178 8.19 7.07 -7.94
C HIS A 178 8.65 6.08 -9.03
N ASP A 179 8.64 4.80 -8.69
CA ASP A 179 9.19 3.71 -9.52
C ASP A 179 8.14 3.22 -10.55
N GLN A 180 6.86 3.25 -10.15
CA GLN A 180 5.76 2.67 -10.90
C GLN A 180 4.47 3.49 -10.72
N LEU A 181 3.49 3.24 -11.57
CA LEU A 181 2.13 3.74 -11.40
C LEU A 181 1.19 2.59 -11.11
N ALA A 182 0.31 2.76 -10.13
CA ALA A 182 -0.71 1.77 -9.82
C ALA A 182 -2.02 2.07 -10.54
N TRP A 183 -2.72 1.00 -10.91
CA TRP A 183 -4.03 1.08 -11.55
C TRP A 183 -5.04 1.70 -10.58
N PHE A 184 -5.72 2.76 -11.03
CA PHE A 184 -6.83 3.37 -10.32
C PHE A 184 -8.08 3.36 -11.16
N CYS A 185 -9.19 2.94 -10.53
CA CYS A 185 -10.57 2.99 -11.00
C CYS A 185 -10.99 1.90 -12.01
N TRP A 186 -12.06 2.18 -12.75
CA TRP A 186 -12.83 1.20 -13.50
C TRP A 186 -12.22 0.87 -14.86
N THR A 187 -12.18 -0.40 -15.23
CA THR A 187 -11.75 -0.81 -16.56
C THR A 187 -12.62 -0.18 -17.66
N PRO A 188 -12.06 0.17 -18.85
CA PRO A 188 -12.84 0.72 -19.97
C PRO A 188 -13.98 -0.17 -20.46
N ASP A 189 -13.90 -1.48 -20.22
CA ASP A 189 -14.93 -2.47 -20.59
C ASP A 189 -16.11 -2.52 -19.59
N ASN A 190 -16.12 -1.66 -18.58
CA ASN A 190 -17.21 -1.61 -17.60
C ASN A 190 -18.54 -1.29 -18.31
N PRO A 191 -19.56 -2.17 -18.21
CA PRO A 191 -20.84 -1.94 -18.87
C PRO A 191 -21.61 -0.76 -18.28
N ASP A 192 -21.31 -0.37 -17.04
CA ASP A 192 -21.92 0.75 -16.36
C ASP A 192 -21.31 2.08 -16.83
N GLN A 193 -22.10 2.86 -17.57
CA GLN A 193 -21.66 4.15 -18.10
C GLN A 193 -21.58 5.24 -17.03
N ASP A 194 -22.16 5.01 -15.84
CA ASP A 194 -22.05 5.93 -14.71
C ASP A 194 -20.69 5.79 -13.99
N LYS A 195 -19.89 4.78 -14.37
CA LYS A 195 -18.55 4.50 -13.85
C LYS A 195 -17.44 5.06 -14.75
N GLN A 196 -17.66 6.27 -15.26
CA GLN A 196 -16.68 7.06 -16.00
C GLN A 196 -16.21 8.25 -15.16
N PRO A 197 -14.99 8.75 -15.39
CA PRO A 197 -14.00 8.32 -16.38
C PRO A 197 -13.42 6.94 -16.09
N TRP A 198 -12.91 6.30 -17.14
CA TRP A 198 -12.23 5.01 -16.99
C TRP A 198 -10.93 5.17 -16.22
N GLY A 199 -10.54 4.13 -15.53
CA GLY A 199 -9.27 4.02 -14.84
C GLY A 199 -8.08 3.96 -15.77
N ASP A 200 -6.91 4.20 -15.18
CA ASP A 200 -5.61 4.03 -15.80
C ASP A 200 -4.55 3.82 -14.70
N TYR A 201 -3.30 3.61 -15.09
CA TYR A 201 -2.16 3.64 -14.18
C TYR A 201 -1.83 5.08 -13.79
N LEU A 202 -2.28 5.50 -12.61
CA LEU A 202 -2.33 6.92 -12.22
C LEU A 202 -1.66 7.22 -10.89
N VAL A 203 -1.64 6.26 -9.95
CA VAL A 203 -1.20 6.53 -8.58
C VAL A 203 0.31 6.27 -8.43
N PRO A 204 1.10 7.28 -8.02
CA PRO A 204 2.53 7.10 -7.78
C PRO A 204 2.81 5.97 -6.79
N THR A 205 3.73 5.08 -7.17
CA THR A 205 4.09 3.90 -6.39
C THR A 205 5.60 3.78 -6.23
N PHE A 206 6.04 3.47 -5.01
CA PHE A 206 7.43 3.33 -4.63
C PHE A 206 7.76 1.88 -4.25
N ASP A 207 8.87 1.36 -4.75
CA ASP A 207 9.30 -0.01 -4.50
C ASP A 207 10.18 -0.10 -3.25
N PHE A 208 9.70 -0.81 -2.23
CA PHE A 208 10.41 -1.09 -0.98
C PHE A 208 11.12 -2.45 -0.99
N GLY A 209 10.94 -3.22 -2.06
CA GLY A 209 11.49 -4.55 -2.23
C GLY A 209 11.00 -5.54 -1.17
N ASP A 210 11.84 -6.52 -0.89
CA ASP A 210 11.55 -7.57 0.06
C ASP A 210 11.73 -7.12 1.52
N ILE A 211 10.66 -7.17 2.32
CA ILE A 211 10.71 -6.85 3.76
C ILE A 211 10.58 -8.13 4.58
N ALA A 212 11.73 -8.62 5.03
CA ALA A 212 11.78 -9.73 5.97
C ALA A 212 11.00 -9.40 7.23
N GLN A 213 10.44 -10.43 7.84
CA GLN A 213 9.70 -10.26 9.06
C GLN A 213 10.56 -9.71 10.21
N GLY A 214 9.98 -8.78 10.97
CA GLY A 214 10.63 -8.03 12.04
C GLY A 214 11.61 -6.97 11.53
N ALA A 215 11.80 -6.86 10.21
CA ALA A 215 12.63 -5.83 9.59
C ALA A 215 11.77 -4.63 9.19
N SER A 216 12.45 -3.51 8.93
CA SER A 216 11.87 -2.33 8.30
C SER A 216 12.71 -1.92 7.11
N VAL A 217 12.06 -1.25 6.16
CA VAL A 217 12.71 -0.54 5.07
C VAL A 217 12.26 0.91 5.12
N THR A 218 13.21 1.83 4.96
CA THR A 218 12.96 3.27 4.93
C THR A 218 13.42 3.82 3.58
N LYS A 219 12.58 4.62 2.93
CA LYS A 219 12.91 5.35 1.68
C LYS A 219 12.53 6.82 1.83
N VAL A 220 13.23 7.66 1.06
CA VAL A 220 12.88 9.07 0.88
C VAL A 220 12.02 9.18 -0.37
N LEU A 221 10.80 9.69 -0.21
CA LEU A 221 9.84 9.94 -1.27
C LEU A 221 9.82 11.45 -1.53
N SER A 222 10.06 11.88 -2.76
CA SER A 222 10.21 13.29 -3.09
C SER A 222 8.99 13.81 -3.82
N PHE A 223 8.54 14.99 -3.40
CA PHE A 223 7.34 15.63 -3.93
C PHE A 223 7.58 17.11 -4.25
N THR A 224 6.96 17.57 -5.33
CA THR A 224 6.77 19.00 -5.61
C THR A 224 5.28 19.35 -5.51
N VAL A 225 4.98 20.64 -5.52
CA VAL A 225 3.60 21.14 -5.55
C VAL A 225 3.43 22.01 -6.78
N ASP A 226 2.38 21.76 -7.56
CA ASP A 226 2.12 22.55 -8.76
C ASP A 226 1.66 24.00 -8.44
N GLY A 227 1.63 24.82 -9.48
CA GLY A 227 1.20 26.21 -9.36
C GLY A 227 2.06 27.02 -8.38
N GLY A 228 1.41 27.63 -7.38
CA GLY A 228 2.05 28.51 -6.40
C GLY A 228 2.41 27.85 -5.07
N GLY A 229 2.32 26.52 -4.95
CA GLY A 229 2.55 25.80 -3.70
C GLY A 229 1.34 25.79 -2.75
N LEU A 230 1.44 25.01 -1.67
CA LEU A 230 0.42 24.90 -0.63
C LEU A 230 0.48 26.13 0.28
N LEU A 231 -0.65 26.83 0.42
CA LEU A 231 -0.78 27.96 1.35
C LEU A 231 -0.70 27.46 2.81
N PRO A 232 -0.20 28.27 3.77
CA PRO A 232 -0.19 27.89 5.20
C PRO A 232 -1.55 27.52 5.80
N SER A 233 -2.65 27.99 5.19
CA SER A 233 -4.02 27.64 5.60
C SER A 233 -4.54 26.34 4.99
N ASP A 234 -3.81 25.73 4.03
CA ASP A 234 -4.16 24.43 3.47
C ASP A 234 -3.91 23.35 4.53
N ALA A 235 -4.90 22.47 4.76
CA ALA A 235 -4.78 21.38 5.73
C ALA A 235 -3.57 20.47 5.44
N ARG A 236 -3.23 20.30 4.16
CA ARG A 236 -2.05 19.51 3.75
C ARG A 236 -0.75 20.19 4.16
N ALA A 237 -0.65 21.51 4.02
CA ALA A 237 0.52 22.26 4.50
C ALA A 237 0.65 22.16 6.03
N ILE A 238 -0.48 22.30 6.75
CA ILE A 238 -0.51 22.16 8.20
C ILE A 238 -0.01 20.77 8.62
N ALA A 239 -0.46 19.71 7.96
CA ALA A 239 -0.01 18.33 8.22
C ALA A 239 1.50 18.18 7.97
N LEU A 240 2.01 18.66 6.82
CA LEU A 240 3.43 18.58 6.46
C LEU A 240 4.36 19.34 7.43
N GLU A 241 3.86 20.39 8.09
CA GLU A 241 4.64 21.12 9.10
C GLU A 241 4.64 20.45 10.48
N THR A 242 3.82 19.42 10.68
CA THR A 242 3.88 18.59 11.90
C THR A 242 5.13 17.71 11.89
N SER A 243 5.57 17.29 13.08
CA SER A 243 6.55 16.20 13.23
C SER A 243 5.86 14.85 13.50
N SER A 244 4.58 14.76 13.14
CA SER A 244 3.74 13.59 13.36
C SER A 244 3.82 12.63 12.17
N ASP A 245 3.21 11.46 12.35
CA ASP A 245 3.05 10.50 11.28
C ASP A 245 2.03 11.02 10.24
N LEU A 246 2.31 10.77 8.97
CA LEU A 246 1.57 11.28 7.82
C LEU A 246 1.06 10.17 6.90
N LEU A 247 1.32 8.91 7.22
CA LEU A 247 0.94 7.79 6.36
C LEU A 247 0.02 6.85 7.14
N LEU A 248 -1.12 6.50 6.55
CA LEU A 248 -2.09 5.60 7.16
C LEU A 248 -2.63 4.61 6.12
N ASN A 249 -2.68 3.31 6.48
CA ASN A 249 -3.34 2.27 5.68
C ASN A 249 -4.20 1.32 6.53
N ARG A 250 -5.46 1.69 6.79
CA ARG A 250 -6.37 0.89 7.63
C ARG A 250 -7.14 -0.13 6.80
N THR A 251 -7.47 -1.28 7.42
CA THR A 251 -8.13 -2.43 6.77
C THR A 251 -9.46 -2.18 6.07
N THR A 252 -10.04 -1.02 6.27
CA THR A 252 -11.26 -0.64 5.56
C THR A 252 -11.05 0.09 4.26
N SER A 253 -9.81 0.40 3.91
CA SER A 253 -9.45 0.54 2.51
C SER A 253 -9.10 -0.83 1.94
N LEU A 254 -9.55 -1.09 0.72
CA LEU A 254 -9.29 -2.33 -0.01
C LEU A 254 -8.92 -1.95 -1.43
N LYS A 255 -7.67 -2.22 -1.82
CA LYS A 255 -7.10 -1.70 -3.06
C LYS A 255 -7.12 -0.17 -3.08
N ILE A 256 -6.52 0.39 -4.12
CA ILE A 256 -6.60 1.82 -4.36
C ILE A 256 -8.04 2.15 -4.74
N SER A 257 -8.70 2.91 -3.89
CA SER A 257 -10.11 3.22 -4.06
C SER A 257 -10.46 4.68 -3.93
N ASN A 258 -9.59 5.44 -3.27
CA ASN A 258 -9.58 6.89 -3.32
C ASN A 258 -8.25 7.32 -3.93
N TRP A 259 -8.29 8.28 -4.85
CA TRP A 259 -7.09 8.88 -5.40
C TRP A 259 -7.27 10.38 -5.44
N MET A 260 -6.18 11.10 -5.18
CA MET A 260 -6.14 12.51 -4.77
C MET A 260 -6.80 12.75 -3.40
N ASP A 261 -6.57 11.84 -2.46
CA ASP A 261 -6.99 12.05 -1.07
C ASP A 261 -6.17 13.18 -0.40
N ASN A 262 -6.60 13.65 0.77
CA ASN A 262 -5.84 14.63 1.54
C ASN A 262 -4.84 13.93 2.46
N ILE A 263 -3.55 14.25 2.31
CA ILE A 263 -2.55 13.91 3.33
C ILE A 263 -2.90 14.59 4.66
N GLY A 264 -2.92 13.81 5.74
CA GLY A 264 -3.31 14.25 7.08
C GLY A 264 -2.37 13.69 8.15
N GLU A 265 -2.56 14.13 9.39
CA GLU A 265 -1.86 13.52 10.53
C GLU A 265 -2.53 12.18 10.87
N ASP A 266 -1.73 11.11 10.93
CA ASP A 266 -2.15 9.87 11.55
C ASP A 266 -2.02 9.99 13.07
N ASP A 267 -3.17 10.18 13.74
CA ASP A 267 -3.27 10.31 15.19
C ASP A 267 -3.40 8.96 15.92
N GLY A 268 -3.33 7.85 15.19
CA GLY A 268 -3.47 6.50 15.73
C GLY A 268 -4.90 6.16 16.16
N THR A 269 -5.90 6.89 15.65
CA THR A 269 -7.31 6.51 15.84
C THR A 269 -7.57 5.17 15.17
N ALA A 270 -8.12 4.23 15.96
CA ALA A 270 -8.50 2.94 15.46
C ALA A 270 -9.70 3.05 14.52
N TYR A 271 -9.69 2.30 13.43
CA TYR A 271 -10.85 2.18 12.57
C TYR A 271 -11.89 1.18 13.14
N PRO A 272 -13.20 1.45 12.95
CA PRO A 272 -13.80 2.70 12.53
C PRO A 272 -13.69 3.68 13.68
N SER A 273 -13.50 4.95 13.35
CA SER A 273 -13.74 5.99 14.34
C SER A 273 -15.21 5.93 14.73
N ASP A 274 -15.51 5.67 16.00
CA ASP A 274 -16.87 5.69 16.55
C ASP A 274 -17.52 7.12 16.49
N ASN A 275 -16.83 8.10 15.92
CA ASN A 275 -17.26 9.49 15.77
C ASN A 275 -18.12 9.70 14.50
N ASP A 276 -19.37 9.23 14.55
CA ASP A 276 -20.53 9.76 13.81
C ASP A 276 -20.29 10.33 12.39
N GLY A 277 -19.52 9.63 11.54
CA GLY A 277 -19.47 9.89 10.11
C GLY A 277 -18.48 10.95 9.61
N ILE A 278 -17.51 11.38 10.42
CA ILE A 278 -16.27 11.97 9.87
C ILE A 278 -15.24 10.85 9.90
N ALA A 279 -15.29 9.97 8.89
CA ALA A 279 -14.18 9.08 8.64
C ALA A 279 -12.94 9.97 8.48
N LEU A 280 -11.90 9.74 9.30
CA LEU A 280 -10.56 10.00 8.80
C LEU A 280 -10.50 9.28 7.45
N ALA A 281 -10.15 9.98 6.38
CA ALA A 281 -10.09 9.38 5.06
C ALA A 281 -9.32 8.06 5.17
N ASP A 282 -9.98 6.95 4.79
CA ASP A 282 -9.73 5.64 5.39
C ASP A 282 -8.30 5.10 5.14
N SER A 283 -7.57 5.66 4.15
CA SER A 283 -6.14 5.49 3.88
C SER A 283 -5.64 6.59 2.95
N ASP A 284 -4.45 7.14 3.19
CA ASP A 284 -3.77 8.08 2.26
C ASP A 284 -2.58 7.43 1.54
N VAL A 285 -2.26 6.20 1.94
CA VAL A 285 -1.35 5.27 1.27
C VAL A 285 -1.91 3.85 1.36
N SER A 286 -1.51 3.00 0.43
CA SER A 286 -1.69 1.55 0.54
C SER A 286 -0.36 0.82 0.36
N VAL A 287 -0.19 -0.28 1.09
CA VAL A 287 1.02 -1.11 1.00
C VAL A 287 0.68 -2.48 0.44
N PHE A 288 1.16 -2.76 -0.76
CA PHE A 288 0.87 -4.01 -1.47
C PHE A 288 2.10 -4.91 -1.52
N HIS A 289 1.89 -6.21 -1.51
CA HIS A 289 2.99 -7.17 -1.62
C HIS A 289 2.50 -8.52 -2.17
N ASN A 290 3.47 -9.37 -2.51
CA ASN A 290 3.23 -10.77 -2.82
C ASN A 290 3.61 -11.67 -1.63
N VAL A 291 3.19 -12.93 -1.74
CA VAL A 291 3.53 -14.01 -0.82
C VAL A 291 4.26 -15.11 -1.60
N PRO A 292 4.99 -16.04 -0.95
CA PRO A 292 5.65 -17.11 -1.67
C PRO A 292 4.64 -17.93 -2.49
N GLU A 293 4.90 -18.02 -3.79
CA GLU A 293 4.17 -18.92 -4.69
C GLU A 293 4.11 -20.35 -4.10
N PRO A 294 2.95 -21.03 -4.07
CA PRO A 294 2.81 -22.38 -3.52
C PRO A 294 3.82 -23.40 -4.10
N ALA A 295 4.27 -23.20 -5.34
CA ALA A 295 5.29 -24.03 -5.99
C ALA A 295 6.66 -23.98 -5.27
N THR A 296 7.00 -22.85 -4.65
CA THR A 296 8.24 -22.64 -3.90
C THR A 296 8.24 -23.44 -2.59
N ILE A 297 7.07 -23.57 -1.96
CA ILE A 297 6.88 -24.40 -0.74
C ILE A 297 7.05 -25.88 -1.06
N ALA A 298 6.53 -26.34 -2.21
CA ALA A 298 6.66 -27.73 -2.65
C ALA A 298 8.12 -28.15 -2.93
N LEU A 299 8.95 -27.25 -3.51
CA LEU A 299 10.36 -27.54 -3.79
C LEU A 299 11.20 -27.65 -2.51
N ILE A 300 10.95 -26.79 -1.51
CA ILE A 300 11.63 -26.84 -0.21
C ILE A 300 11.23 -28.11 0.56
N GLY A 301 9.95 -28.50 0.51
CA GLY A 301 9.44 -29.74 1.11
C GLY A 301 10.07 -31.00 0.48
N LEU A 302 10.20 -31.05 -0.85
CA LEU A 302 10.83 -32.17 -1.55
C LEU A 302 12.35 -32.23 -1.33
N GLY A 303 13.03 -31.09 -1.24
CA GLY A 303 14.46 -31.01 -0.92
C GLY A 303 14.79 -31.55 0.48
N ALA A 304 13.97 -31.20 1.48
CA ALA A 304 14.12 -31.70 2.86
C ALA A 304 13.84 -33.20 2.99
N ILE A 305 12.90 -33.75 2.21
CA ILE A 305 12.62 -35.19 2.16
C ILE A 305 13.71 -35.95 1.39
N GLY A 306 14.28 -35.36 0.34
CA GLY A 306 15.39 -35.93 -0.44
C GLY A 306 16.68 -36.08 0.37
N LEU A 307 16.96 -35.13 1.27
CA LEU A 307 18.13 -35.17 2.16
C LEU A 307 17.97 -36.13 3.35
N ARG A 308 16.74 -36.46 3.77
CA ARG A 308 16.48 -37.47 4.83
C ARG A 308 16.59 -38.93 4.36
N ARG A 309 16.72 -39.19 3.05
CA ARG A 309 16.89 -40.56 2.51
C ARG A 309 18.34 -40.99 2.27
N LYS A 310 19.32 -40.16 2.63
CA LYS A 310 20.76 -40.44 2.40
C LYS A 310 21.63 -40.51 3.67
N PHE A 311 21.03 -40.62 4.85
CA PHE A 311 21.74 -40.92 6.10
C PHE A 311 21.06 -42.04 6.86
#